data_AF-A0A0J6GG85-F1
#
_entry.id   AF-A0A0J6GG85-F1
#
_cell.length_a   1.000
_cell.length_b   1.000
_cell.length_c   1.000
_cell.angle_alpha   90.00
_cell.angle_beta   90.00
_cell.angle_gamma   90.00
#
_symmetry.space_group_name_H-M   'P 1'
#
loop_
_entity.id
_entity.type
_entity.pdbx_description
1 polymer ?
#
loop_
_entity_poly.entity_id
_entity_poly.type
_entity_poly.pdbx_seq_one_letter_code
_entity_poly.pdbx_strand_id
1 'polypeptide(L)'
;MKQNAITQAIGALKLVPIFVKNPAIVSRATIIRTSAEAVPLMETLSCVTVTLAELYRCIDAVIADNQIAYVTPVNCSVYPYGAVVTDAEGNLLAAAKGKSKEGLAELIRLKLLPPIEGHGESAA
;
A
#
# COMPACT_ATOMS: atom_id res chain seq x y z
N MET A 1 -24.90 0.98 4.14
CA MET A 1 -23.44 1.20 4.16
C MET A 1 -22.96 1.10 2.70
N LYS A 2 -22.32 2.13 2.16
CA LYS A 2 -21.92 2.19 0.73
C LYS A 2 -20.73 1.25 0.52
N GLN A 3 -20.82 0.31 -0.42
CA GLN A 3 -19.72 -0.61 -0.73
C GLN A 3 -18.58 0.14 -1.42
N ASN A 4 -17.36 0.02 -0.89
CA ASN A 4 -16.13 0.50 -1.51
C ASN A 4 -14.96 -0.48 -1.28
N ALA A 5 -13.81 -0.19 -1.88
CA ALA A 5 -12.61 -1.03 -1.81
C ALA A 5 -12.17 -1.35 -0.36
N ILE A 6 -12.36 -0.41 0.58
CA ILE A 6 -12.06 -0.60 2.00
C ILE A 6 -12.95 -1.68 2.62
N THR A 7 -14.25 -1.67 2.29
CA THR A 7 -15.21 -2.66 2.80
C THR A 7 -15.10 -4.04 2.13
N GLN A 8 -14.39 -4.15 1.01
CA GLN A 8 -14.24 -5.40 0.25
C GLN A 8 -12.85 -6.05 0.39
N ALA A 9 -11.88 -5.39 1.03
CA ALA A 9 -10.52 -5.87 1.17
C ALA A 9 -10.35 -6.98 2.23
N ILE A 10 -11.04 -8.11 2.05
CA ILE A 10 -10.86 -9.32 2.86
C ILE A 10 -9.53 -9.98 2.43
N GLY A 11 -8.57 -10.08 3.35
CA GLY A 11 -7.26 -10.69 3.10
C GLY A 11 -6.16 -9.72 2.64
N ALA A 12 -6.41 -8.41 2.63
CA ALA A 12 -5.38 -7.40 2.39
C ALA A 12 -4.73 -6.94 3.71
N LEU A 13 -3.44 -6.60 3.66
CA LEU A 13 -2.72 -6.04 4.81
C LEU A 13 -3.22 -4.61 5.08
N LYS A 14 -3.93 -4.42 6.21
CA LYS A 14 -4.35 -3.09 6.69
C LYS A 14 -3.38 -2.61 7.76
N LEU A 15 -2.51 -1.66 7.40
CA LEU A 15 -1.65 -1.01 8.39
C LEU A 15 -2.50 -0.01 9.20
N VAL A 16 -2.39 -0.11 10.52
CA VAL A 16 -3.03 0.84 11.46
C VAL A 16 -1.92 1.74 12.00
N PRO A 17 -2.04 3.08 11.89
CA PRO A 17 -1.04 3.97 12.46
C PRO A 17 -1.04 3.84 13.99
N ILE A 18 0.13 3.56 14.56
CA ILE A 18 0.36 3.59 16.02
C ILE A 18 0.90 4.97 16.37
N PHE A 19 0.09 5.76 17.09
CA PHE A 19 0.50 7.08 17.56
C PHE A 19 1.04 7.00 18.99
N VAL A 20 2.36 7.13 19.16
CA VAL A 20 3.00 7.10 20.49
C VAL A 20 3.17 8.54 20.98
N LYS A 21 2.32 8.97 21.93
CA LYS A 21 2.31 10.36 22.45
C LYS A 21 3.58 10.78 23.21
N ASN A 22 4.43 9.83 23.64
CA ASN A 22 5.68 10.11 24.36
C ASN A 22 6.67 8.91 24.28
N PRO A 23 7.64 8.91 23.34
CA PRO A 23 8.57 7.79 23.17
C PRO A 23 9.56 7.62 24.35
N ALA A 24 9.80 8.66 25.15
CA ALA A 24 10.76 8.64 26.27
C ALA A 24 10.22 8.00 27.58
N ILE A 25 8.92 7.70 27.67
CA ILE A 25 8.32 7.02 28.85
C ILE A 25 8.57 5.51 28.81
N VAL A 26 8.99 4.97 27.66
CA VAL A 26 9.24 3.55 27.49
C VAL A 26 10.64 3.22 28.00
N SER A 27 10.73 2.37 29.02
CA SER A 27 12.02 1.98 29.59
C SER A 27 12.88 1.25 28.54
N ARG A 28 14.21 1.41 28.62
CA ARG A 28 15.16 0.68 27.75
C ARG A 28 14.93 -0.84 27.80
N ALA A 29 14.62 -1.37 28.98
CA ALA A 29 14.32 -2.79 29.16
C ALA A 29 13.04 -3.20 28.43
N THR A 30 12.01 -2.36 28.45
CA THR A 30 10.76 -2.56 27.70
C THR A 30 11.03 -2.59 26.21
N ILE A 31 11.81 -1.63 25.67
CA ILE A 31 12.16 -1.61 24.25
C ILE A 31 12.86 -2.91 23.87
N ILE A 32 13.95 -3.27 24.57
CA ILE A 32 14.74 -4.49 24.26
C ILE A 32 13.87 -5.75 24.30
N ARG A 33 13.03 -5.89 25.32
CA ARG A 33 12.14 -7.04 25.46
C ARG A 33 11.12 -7.10 24.32
N THR A 34 10.50 -5.96 23.99
CA THR A 34 9.55 -5.89 22.88
C THR A 34 10.22 -6.18 21.53
N SER A 35 11.44 -5.69 21.26
CA SER A 35 12.14 -6.04 20.01
C SER A 35 12.52 -7.52 19.98
N ALA A 36 12.96 -8.10 21.10
CA ALA A 36 13.31 -9.52 21.17
C ALA A 36 12.10 -10.44 20.94
N GLU A 37 10.89 -10.00 21.29
CA GLU A 37 9.63 -10.71 21.00
C GLU A 37 9.15 -10.44 19.55
N ALA A 38 9.33 -9.22 19.04
CA ALA A 38 8.86 -8.82 17.72
C ALA A 38 9.67 -9.43 16.57
N VAL A 39 11.00 -9.57 16.71
CA VAL A 39 11.86 -10.08 15.64
C VAL A 39 11.51 -11.52 15.25
N PRO A 40 11.41 -12.50 16.17
CA PRO A 40 10.99 -13.86 15.83
C PRO A 40 9.57 -13.89 15.24
N LEU A 41 8.68 -13.04 15.75
CA LEU A 41 7.31 -12.96 15.26
C LEU A 41 7.27 -12.43 13.81
N MET A 42 8.14 -11.48 13.46
CA MET A 42 8.34 -11.04 12.08
C MET A 42 8.96 -12.12 11.20
N GLU A 43 9.88 -12.94 11.72
CA GLU A 43 10.45 -14.09 11.01
C GLU A 43 9.42 -15.20 10.74
N THR A 44 8.37 -15.31 11.56
CA THR A 44 7.25 -16.23 11.28
C THR A 44 6.29 -15.74 10.20
N LEU A 45 6.42 -14.48 9.75
CA LEU A 45 5.57 -13.95 8.68
C LEU A 45 5.91 -14.64 7.36
N SER A 46 4.88 -15.00 6.59
CA SER A 46 5.08 -15.56 5.27
C SER A 46 5.86 -14.59 4.38
N CYS A 47 6.71 -15.11 3.49
CA CYS A 47 7.43 -14.32 2.47
C CYS A 47 6.49 -13.41 1.65
N VAL A 48 5.23 -13.83 1.48
CA VAL A 48 4.17 -13.04 0.86
C VAL A 48 3.88 -11.74 1.63
N THR A 49 3.89 -11.78 2.95
CA THR A 49 3.64 -10.59 3.81
C THR A 49 4.75 -9.56 3.67
N VAL A 50 6.01 -10.01 3.70
CA VAL A 50 7.18 -9.13 3.50
C VAL A 50 7.14 -8.50 2.11
N THR A 51 6.85 -9.32 1.08
CA THR A 51 6.75 -8.86 -0.30
C THR A 51 5.65 -7.80 -0.48
N LEU A 52 4.50 -7.95 0.20
CA LEU A 52 3.42 -6.97 0.15
C LEU A 52 3.78 -5.66 0.87
N ALA A 53 4.49 -5.72 2.00
CA ALA A 53 4.97 -4.52 2.68
C ALA A 53 5.97 -3.74 1.80
N GLU A 54 6.88 -4.44 1.13
CA GLU A 54 7.80 -3.82 0.16
C GLU A 54 7.04 -3.24 -1.02
N LEU A 55 6.07 -3.97 -1.57
CA LEU A 55 5.24 -3.49 -2.67
C LEU A 55 4.48 -2.22 -2.27
N TYR A 56 3.86 -2.20 -1.08
CA TYR A 56 3.19 -1.03 -0.56
C TYR A 56 4.13 0.17 -0.50
N ARG A 57 5.34 0.00 0.06
CA ARG A 57 6.34 1.07 0.12
C ARG A 57 6.74 1.61 -1.27
N CYS A 58 6.84 0.74 -2.27
CA CYS A 58 7.12 1.16 -3.64
C CYS A 58 5.97 2.00 -4.23
N ILE A 59 4.71 1.64 -3.95
CA ILE A 59 3.55 2.43 -4.40
C ILE A 59 3.45 3.74 -3.63
N ASP A 60 3.59 3.70 -2.30
CA ASP A 60 3.49 4.86 -1.42
C ASP A 60 4.50 5.96 -1.81
N ALA A 61 5.68 5.58 -2.28
CA ALA A 61 6.70 6.51 -2.77
C ALA A 61 6.34 7.26 -4.06
N VAL A 62 5.29 6.85 -4.79
CA VAL A 62 4.89 7.45 -6.08
C VAL A 62 3.50 8.10 -6.07
N ILE A 63 2.79 8.06 -4.94
CA ILE A 63 1.46 8.67 -4.77
C ILE A 63 1.54 9.95 -3.92
N ALA A 64 0.51 10.78 -3.97
CA ALA A 64 0.42 11.99 -3.14
C ALA A 64 -0.17 11.71 -1.74
N ASP A 65 0.08 12.59 -0.78
CA ASP A 65 -0.35 12.43 0.64
C ASP A 65 -1.87 12.25 0.84
N ASN A 66 -2.69 12.73 -0.10
CA ASN A 66 -4.15 12.59 -0.06
C ASN A 66 -4.67 11.33 -0.79
N GLN A 67 -3.76 10.47 -1.25
CA GLN A 67 -4.06 9.24 -1.95
C GLN A 67 -3.76 8.04 -1.05
N ILE A 68 -4.55 6.98 -1.20
CA ILE A 68 -4.44 5.78 -0.37
C ILE A 68 -4.17 4.58 -1.28
N ALA A 69 -3.05 3.89 -1.04
CA ALA A 69 -2.71 2.67 -1.75
C ALA A 69 -3.27 1.42 -1.05
N TYR A 70 -3.74 0.49 -1.86
CA TYR A 70 -4.11 -0.87 -1.49
C TYR A 70 -3.34 -1.83 -2.38
N VAL A 71 -2.61 -2.76 -1.77
CA VAL A 71 -1.82 -3.76 -2.50
C VAL A 71 -2.31 -5.16 -2.18
N THR A 72 -2.25 -6.04 -3.17
CA THR A 72 -2.76 -7.40 -3.04
C THR A 72 -1.94 -8.40 -3.88
N PRO A 73 -1.74 -9.64 -3.41
CA PRO A 73 -1.26 -10.70 -4.27
C PRO A 73 -2.38 -11.06 -5.24
N VAL A 74 -2.02 -11.30 -6.50
CA VAL A 74 -2.96 -11.69 -7.55
C VAL A 74 -2.72 -13.15 -7.87
N ASN A 75 -3.81 -13.91 -8.05
CA ASN A 75 -3.75 -15.29 -8.53
C ASN A 75 -3.45 -15.32 -10.04
N CYS A 76 -2.25 -14.86 -10.42
CA CYS A 76 -1.75 -14.83 -11.79
C CYS A 76 -0.23 -14.98 -11.75
N SER A 77 0.29 -16.06 -12.36
CA SER A 77 1.72 -16.32 -12.40
C SER A 77 2.51 -15.26 -13.18
N VAL A 78 1.89 -14.62 -14.16
CA VAL A 78 2.52 -13.61 -15.01
C VAL A 78 2.53 -12.23 -14.33
N TYR A 79 1.49 -11.89 -13.57
CA TYR A 79 1.35 -10.60 -12.89
C TYR A 79 0.91 -10.84 -11.43
N PRO A 80 1.84 -11.25 -10.56
CA PRO A 80 1.50 -11.68 -9.20
C PRO A 80 1.14 -10.52 -8.26
N TYR A 81 1.35 -9.27 -8.68
CA TYR A 81 1.13 -8.09 -7.85
C TYR A 81 0.00 -7.23 -8.39
N GLY A 82 -0.87 -6.75 -7.51
CA GLY A 82 -1.93 -5.81 -7.81
C GLY A 82 -1.89 -4.60 -6.88
N ALA A 83 -2.20 -3.42 -7.44
CA ALA A 83 -2.31 -2.19 -6.69
C ALA A 83 -3.55 -1.40 -7.13
N VAL A 84 -4.21 -0.78 -6.17
CA VAL A 84 -5.33 0.15 -6.33
C VAL A 84 -5.02 1.39 -5.52
N VAL A 85 -5.18 2.57 -6.12
CA VAL A 85 -5.01 3.87 -5.46
C VAL A 85 -6.34 4.60 -5.48
N THR A 86 -6.75 5.12 -4.33
CA THR A 86 -7.97 5.92 -4.19
C THR A 86 -7.68 7.29 -3.62
N ASP A 87 -8.63 8.22 -3.74
CA ASP A 87 -8.64 9.42 -2.91
C ASP A 87 -9.13 9.12 -1.48
N ALA A 88 -9.22 10.17 -0.65
CA ALA A 88 -9.72 10.09 0.72
C ALA A 88 -11.20 9.68 0.84
N GLU A 89 -12.00 9.88 -0.21
CA GLU A 89 -13.41 9.46 -0.25
C GLU A 89 -13.57 8.00 -0.73
N GLY A 90 -12.48 7.39 -1.20
CA GLY A 90 -12.43 6.05 -1.74
C GLY A 90 -12.77 5.97 -3.24
N ASN A 91 -12.76 7.08 -3.96
CA ASN A 91 -12.90 7.08 -5.42
C ASN A 91 -11.62 6.56 -6.05
N LEU A 92 -11.76 5.74 -7.10
CA LEU A 92 -10.64 5.11 -7.77
C LEU A 92 -9.86 6.12 -8.60
N LEU A 93 -8.56 6.27 -8.32
CA LEU A 93 -7.65 7.12 -9.08
C LEU A 93 -6.78 6.30 -10.04
N ALA A 94 -6.26 5.15 -9.59
CA ALA A 94 -5.48 4.26 -10.43
C ALA A 94 -5.63 2.80 -10.00
N ALA A 95 -5.50 1.88 -10.96
CA ALA A 95 -5.40 0.44 -10.69
C ALA A 95 -4.51 -0.24 -11.72
N ALA A 96 -3.65 -1.15 -11.29
CA ALA A 96 -2.76 -1.90 -12.16
C ALA A 96 -2.38 -3.27 -11.58
N LYS A 97 -1.88 -4.15 -12.46
CA LYS A 97 -1.21 -5.40 -12.10
C LYS A 97 0.19 -5.37 -12.68
N GLY A 98 1.16 -5.92 -11.95
CA GLY A 98 2.57 -5.84 -12.31
C GLY A 98 3.32 -7.16 -12.11
N LYS A 99 4.40 -7.31 -12.90
CA LYS A 99 5.32 -8.46 -12.82
C LYS A 99 6.34 -8.31 -11.69
N SER A 100 6.70 -7.06 -11.38
CA SER A 100 7.62 -6.67 -10.31
C SER A 100 7.03 -5.51 -9.50
N LYS A 101 7.60 -5.27 -8.31
CA LYS A 101 7.15 -4.22 -7.39
C LYS A 101 7.39 -2.83 -7.99
N GLU A 102 8.57 -2.66 -8.56
CA GLU A 102 9.05 -1.42 -9.19
C GLU A 102 8.26 -1.13 -10.47
N GLY A 103 8.03 -2.17 -11.30
CA GLY A 103 7.24 -2.03 -12.51
C GLY A 103 5.78 -1.69 -12.22
N LEU A 104 5.21 -2.25 -11.15
CA LEU A 104 3.86 -1.87 -10.71
C LEU A 104 3.79 -0.43 -10.20
N ALA A 105 4.79 0.02 -9.43
CA ALA A 105 4.88 1.41 -8.99
C ALA A 105 4.96 2.37 -10.18
N GLU A 106 5.77 2.06 -11.19
CA GLU A 106 5.87 2.90 -12.38
C GLU A 106 4.56 2.95 -13.17
N LEU A 107 3.85 1.82 -13.29
CA LEU A 107 2.52 1.78 -13.92
C LEU A 107 1.50 2.65 -13.16
N ILE A 108 1.53 2.63 -11.82
CA ILE A 108 0.67 3.49 -11.00
C ILE A 108 1.04 4.95 -11.18
N ARG A 109 2.33 5.30 -11.13
CA ARG A 109 2.82 6.66 -11.35
C ARG A 109 2.33 7.23 -12.68
N LEU A 110 2.45 6.44 -13.75
CA LEU A 110 1.98 6.85 -15.09
C LEU A 110 0.47 7.03 -15.17
N LYS A 111 -0.32 6.23 -14.45
CA LYS A 111 -1.79 6.35 -14.40
C LYS A 111 -2.28 7.55 -13.59
N LEU A 112 -1.47 8.02 -12.66
CA LEU A 112 -1.77 9.19 -11.82
C LEU A 112 -1.29 10.51 -12.43
N LEU A 113 -0.54 10.46 -13.54
CA LEU A 113 -0.24 11.67 -14.29
C LEU A 113 -1.55 12.29 -14.77
N PRO A 114 -1.66 13.63 -14.78
CA PRO A 114 -2.76 14.31 -15.44
C PRO A 114 -2.91 13.75 -16.86
N PRO A 115 -4.13 13.52 -17.34
CA PRO A 115 -4.34 13.22 -18.74
C PRO A 115 -3.57 14.25 -19.56
N ILE A 116 -2.68 13.79 -20.43
CA ILE A 116 -2.11 14.68 -21.44
C ILE A 116 -3.32 15.17 -22.22
N GLU A 117 -3.56 16.48 -22.25
CA GLU A 117 -4.62 17.07 -23.06
C GLU A 117 -4.54 16.47 -24.46
N GLY A 118 -5.48 15.59 -24.78
CA GLY A 118 -5.71 15.17 -26.15
C GLY A 118 -6.14 16.41 -26.93
N HIS A 119 -5.87 16.43 -28.23
CA HIS A 119 -6.33 17.48 -29.14
C HIS A 119 -7.87 17.53 -29.24
N GLY A 120 -8.58 17.96 -28.18
CA GLY A 120 -10.01 18.26 -28.22
C GLY A 120 -10.88 17.86 -27.03
N GLU A 121 -10.35 17.31 -25.94
CA GLU A 121 -11.21 16.93 -24.79
C GLU A 121 -11.06 17.96 -23.66
N SER A 122 -12.11 18.75 -23.43
CA SER A 122 -12.15 19.77 -22.39
C SER A 122 -12.17 19.09 -21.01
N ALA A 123 -11.22 19.45 -20.14
CA ALA A 123 -11.21 19.03 -18.75
C ALA A 123 -12.53 19.48 -18.09
N ALA A 124 -13.32 18.52 -17.65
CA ALA A 124 -14.59 18.72 -16.94
C ALA A 124 -14.35 18.97 -15.44
#